data_AF-A0A243WF93-F1
#
_entry.id   AF-A0A243WF93-F1
#
_cell.length_a   1.000
_cell.length_b   1.000
_cell.length_c   1.000
_cell.angle_alpha   90.00
_cell.angle_beta   90.00
_cell.angle_gamma   90.00
#
_symmetry.space_group_name_H-M   'P 1'
#
loop_
_entity.id
_entity.type
_entity.pdbx_description
1 polymer ?
#
loop_
_entity_poly.entity_id
_entity_poly.type
_entity_poly.pdbx_seq_one_letter_code
_entity_poly.pdbx_strand_id
1 'polypeptide(L)'
;MIQFVANHDDLSTDKGFQFKFYCDKCRNGHMSRFQPNGVGIAGELMRAAGSLFGGLFSDAGNAAYHVQRAIGGKAHDDALEKAVLEGKQYFKQCTRCGHWVCPDVCWNGKAGLCEDCAPDEHEELAAQQAQASREQIYTKTRQQDYTKELDFLNRGGIAQCPKCSAKLNPGQKFCPECGTSNTAAQGKEKFCVDCGTSMKAEQRFCAECGTKQ
;
A
#
# COMPACT_ATOMS: atom_id res chain seq x y z
N MET A 1 27.28 29.78 -1.24
CA MET A 1 25.90 29.54 -0.76
C MET A 1 25.55 28.09 -1.07
N ILE A 2 25.27 27.30 -0.03
CA ILE A 2 24.98 25.86 -0.19
C ILE A 2 23.55 25.73 -0.74
N GLN A 3 23.41 25.06 -1.89
CA GLN A 3 22.12 24.69 -2.47
C GLN A 3 21.72 23.30 -1.95
N PHE A 4 20.46 22.89 -2.12
CA PHE A 4 19.88 21.67 -1.53
C PHE A 4 19.60 21.70 -0.03
N VAL A 5 19.18 22.84 0.53
CA VAL A 5 19.03 23.01 1.99
C VAL A 5 17.94 22.11 2.62
N ALA A 6 16.90 21.75 1.86
CA ALA A 6 15.73 21.00 2.38
C ALA A 6 15.56 19.59 1.79
N ASN A 7 16.29 19.26 0.72
CA ASN A 7 16.11 18.02 -0.04
C ASN A 7 17.36 17.13 -0.02
N HIS A 8 17.99 17.03 1.16
CA HIS A 8 19.05 16.06 1.40
C HIS A 8 18.96 15.45 2.80
N ASP A 9 19.43 14.23 2.92
CA ASP A 9 19.72 13.58 4.20
C ASP A 9 21.24 13.49 4.38
N ASP A 10 21.67 13.74 5.61
CA ASP A 10 23.03 13.51 6.05
C ASP A 10 23.17 12.08 6.58
N LEU A 11 23.98 11.27 5.88
CA LEU A 11 24.29 9.89 6.24
C LEU A 11 25.72 9.76 6.80
N SER A 12 26.31 10.89 7.21
CA SER A 12 27.67 10.94 7.71
C SER A 12 27.83 10.21 9.04
N THR A 13 29.00 9.61 9.21
CA THR A 13 29.43 8.88 10.40
C THR A 13 30.77 9.42 10.89
N ASP A 14 31.25 8.92 12.02
CA ASP A 14 32.61 9.16 12.48
C ASP A 14 33.69 8.70 11.47
N LYS A 15 33.37 7.71 10.63
CA LYS A 15 34.29 7.14 9.63
C LYS A 15 34.37 7.94 8.33
N GLY A 16 33.37 8.78 8.04
CA GLY A 16 33.32 9.54 6.81
C GLY A 16 31.97 10.15 6.51
N PHE A 17 31.95 10.98 5.47
CA PHE A 17 30.82 11.81 5.10
C PHE A 17 30.13 11.26 3.85
N GLN A 18 28.81 11.20 3.90
CA GLN A 18 27.98 10.80 2.75
C GLN A 18 26.62 11.47 2.86
N PHE A 19 26.11 11.93 1.72
CA PHE A 19 24.85 12.66 1.66
C PHE A 19 23.95 12.03 0.60
N LYS A 20 22.65 12.11 0.82
CA LYS A 20 21.67 11.64 -0.15
C LYS A 20 20.73 12.78 -0.51
N PHE A 21 20.72 13.14 -1.78
CA PHE A 21 19.86 14.21 -2.32
C PHE A 21 18.60 13.62 -2.91
N TYR A 22 17.51 14.37 -2.91
CA TYR A 22 16.20 13.92 -3.38
C TYR A 22 15.57 14.85 -4.40
N CYS A 23 14.85 14.26 -5.35
CA CYS A 23 13.89 14.97 -6.19
C CYS A 23 12.70 15.42 -5.32
N ASP A 24 12.37 16.71 -5.39
CA ASP A 24 11.26 17.28 -4.61
C ASP A 24 9.88 16.74 -5.03
N LYS A 25 9.73 16.27 -6.27
CA LYS A 25 8.48 15.72 -6.83
C LYS A 25 8.32 14.23 -6.53
N CYS A 26 9.25 13.39 -7.01
CA CYS A 26 9.10 11.93 -6.96
C CYS A 26 9.85 11.24 -5.80
N ARG A 27 10.66 11.97 -5.03
CA ARG A 27 11.50 11.44 -3.94
C ARG A 27 12.55 10.40 -4.35
N ASN A 28 12.77 10.18 -5.66
CA ASN A 28 13.98 9.49 -6.11
C ASN A 28 15.21 10.27 -5.68
N GLY A 29 16.28 9.56 -5.30
CA GLY A 29 17.46 10.19 -4.75
C GLY A 29 18.76 9.75 -5.37
N HIS A 30 19.76 10.63 -5.28
CA HIS A 30 21.15 10.37 -5.66
C HIS A 30 22.01 10.39 -4.40
N MET A 31 22.84 9.37 -4.22
CA MET A 31 23.76 9.28 -3.10
C MET A 31 25.14 9.76 -3.54
N SER A 32 25.72 10.70 -2.79
CA SER A 32 27.06 11.19 -3.05
C SER A 32 28.09 10.10 -2.81
N ARG A 33 29.26 10.28 -3.43
CA ARG A 33 30.41 9.42 -3.11
C ARG A 33 30.78 9.57 -1.64
N PHE A 34 31.09 8.44 -1.00
CA PHE A 34 31.56 8.40 0.37
C PHE A 34 32.94 9.07 0.47
N GLN A 35 33.09 10.02 1.37
CA GLN A 35 34.36 10.69 1.64
C GLN A 35 34.91 10.24 3.00
N PRO A 36 36.01 9.48 3.06
CA PRO A 36 36.55 9.01 4.33
C PRO A 36 37.06 10.17 5.19
N ASN A 37 36.75 10.14 6.49
CA ASN A 37 37.25 11.12 7.44
C ASN A 37 38.51 10.58 8.13
N GLY A 38 39.68 11.02 7.65
CA GLY A 38 40.97 10.58 8.18
C GLY A 38 41.16 10.85 9.68
N VAL A 39 40.52 11.90 10.21
CA VAL A 39 40.58 12.24 11.66
C VAL A 39 39.81 11.23 12.50
N GLY A 40 38.66 10.75 12.03
CA GLY A 40 37.87 9.72 12.72
C GLY A 40 38.55 8.35 12.72
N ILE A 41 39.14 7.98 11.58
CA ILE A 41 39.89 6.71 11.43
C ILE A 41 41.16 6.71 12.30
N ALA A 42 41.88 7.83 12.39
CA ALA A 42 43.05 7.96 13.28
C ALA A 42 42.66 7.88 14.77
N GLY A 43 41.49 8.41 15.15
CA GLY A 43 40.95 8.31 16.51
C GLY A 43 40.59 6.88 16.92
N GLU A 44 39.93 6.10 16.05
CA GLU A 44 39.66 4.68 16.31
C GLU A 44 40.95 3.85 16.38
N LEU A 45 41.91 4.10 15.47
CA LEU A 45 43.19 3.41 15.46
C LEU A 45 43.99 3.66 16.75
N MET A 46 44.02 4.91 17.24
CA MET A 46 44.69 5.25 18.50
C MET A 46 44.00 4.61 19.72
N ARG A 47 42.67 4.47 19.73
CA ARG A 47 41.95 3.71 20.78
C ARG A 47 42.25 2.22 20.72
N ALA A 48 42.32 1.63 19.52
CA ALA A 48 42.66 0.23 19.32
C ALA A 48 44.13 -0.06 19.65
N ALA A 49 45.04 0.88 19.41
CA ALA A 49 46.43 0.80 19.88
C ALA A 49 46.50 0.88 21.41
N GLY A 50 45.68 1.72 22.05
CA GLY A 50 45.60 1.83 23.51
C GLY A 50 45.07 0.57 24.22
N SER A 51 44.25 -0.25 23.56
CA SER A 51 43.81 -1.55 24.11
C SER A 51 44.81 -2.68 23.91
N LEU A 52 45.79 -2.52 23.01
CA LEU A 52 46.89 -3.46 22.76
C LEU A 52 48.14 -3.14 23.60
N PHE A 53 48.38 -1.86 23.92
CA PHE A 53 49.42 -1.42 24.84
C PHE A 53 48.81 -1.17 26.23
N GLY A 54 48.65 -2.28 26.97
CA GLY A 54 47.98 -2.31 28.27
C GLY A 54 48.50 -1.32 29.31
N GLY A 55 47.55 -0.58 29.90
CA GLY A 55 47.53 -0.24 31.33
C GLY A 55 48.64 0.67 31.87
N LEU A 56 48.58 1.97 31.56
CA LEU A 56 49.14 2.99 32.45
C LEU A 56 48.54 4.38 32.16
N PHE A 57 47.26 4.60 32.48
CA PHE A 57 46.72 5.90 32.92
C PHE A 57 45.21 5.74 33.20
N SER A 58 44.88 5.49 34.46
CA SER A 58 43.51 5.51 34.96
C SER A 58 43.15 6.93 35.41
N ASP A 59 42.78 7.79 34.46
CA ASP A 59 41.88 8.93 34.70
C ASP A 59 41.52 9.60 33.37
N ALA A 60 40.50 9.06 32.71
CA ALA A 60 39.81 9.72 31.60
C ALA A 60 38.34 9.28 31.55
N GLY A 61 37.66 9.39 32.69
CA GLY A 61 36.20 9.40 32.70
C GLY A 61 35.70 10.70 32.05
N ASN A 62 34.83 10.56 31.04
CA ASN A 62 34.09 11.62 30.31
C ASN A 62 34.64 12.15 28.95
N ALA A 63 35.38 11.36 28.17
CA ALA A 63 35.68 11.72 26.77
C ALA A 63 34.70 11.15 25.72
N ALA A 64 33.65 10.43 26.13
CA ALA A 64 32.69 9.82 25.20
C ALA A 64 31.63 10.81 24.68
N TYR A 65 31.33 11.88 25.44
CA TYR A 65 30.22 12.79 25.13
C TYR A 65 30.54 13.85 24.06
N HIS A 66 31.78 13.88 23.51
CA HIS A 66 32.20 14.88 22.52
C HIS A 66 32.35 14.35 21.09
N VAL A 67 32.17 13.05 20.84
CA VAL A 67 32.35 12.48 19.48
C VAL A 67 31.18 12.84 18.55
N GLN A 68 29.97 13.01 19.06
CA GLN A 68 28.82 13.47 18.26
C GLN A 68 28.99 14.91 17.74
N ARG A 69 29.92 15.72 18.28
CA ARG A 69 30.30 17.04 17.75
C ARG A 69 31.41 16.98 16.69
N ALA A 70 32.01 15.82 16.42
CA ALA A 70 33.07 15.68 15.42
C ALA A 70 32.54 15.48 13.98
N ILE A 71 31.25 15.19 13.84
CA ILE A 71 30.59 15.08 12.52
C ILE A 71 30.20 16.47 12.01
N GLY A 72 29.85 17.43 12.87
CA GLY A 72 29.57 18.81 12.47
C GLY A 72 30.79 19.71 12.62
N GLY A 73 31.50 19.97 11.53
CA GLY A 73 32.67 20.86 11.52
C GLY A 73 33.17 21.13 10.10
N LYS A 74 34.25 21.90 9.95
CA LYS A 74 34.75 22.34 8.64
C LYS A 74 34.93 21.19 7.62
N ALA A 75 35.42 20.03 8.07
CA ALA A 75 35.60 18.87 7.19
C ALA A 75 34.28 18.32 6.64
N HIS A 76 33.20 18.40 7.42
CA HIS A 76 31.85 18.03 7.00
C HIS A 76 31.26 19.08 6.07
N ASP A 77 31.39 20.36 6.39
CA ASP A 77 30.94 21.46 5.51
C ASP A 77 31.63 21.37 4.13
N ASP A 78 32.95 21.14 4.11
CA ASP A 78 33.74 20.96 2.89
C ASP A 78 33.31 19.68 2.13
N ALA A 79 32.91 18.62 2.84
CA ALA A 79 32.41 17.39 2.23
C ALA A 79 31.00 17.58 1.65
N LEU A 80 30.12 18.32 2.34
CA LEU A 80 28.79 18.67 1.90
C LEU A 80 28.84 19.55 0.65
N GLU A 81 29.74 20.54 0.59
CA GLU A 81 29.91 21.36 -0.60
C GLU A 81 30.27 20.53 -1.84
N LYS A 82 31.21 19.59 -1.70
CA LYS A 82 31.57 18.64 -2.77
C LYS A 82 30.40 17.74 -3.16
N ALA A 83 29.67 17.22 -2.18
CA ALA A 83 28.51 16.37 -2.42
C ALA A 83 27.38 17.14 -3.14
N VAL A 84 27.16 18.40 -2.79
CA VAL A 84 26.19 19.29 -3.47
C VAL A 84 26.61 19.54 -4.92
N LEU A 85 27.90 19.76 -5.20
CA LEU A 85 28.39 19.90 -6.57
C LEU A 85 28.19 18.63 -7.39
N GLU A 86 28.38 17.46 -6.80
CA GLU A 86 28.05 16.17 -7.42
C GLU A 86 26.54 16.06 -7.68
N GLY A 87 25.70 16.35 -6.67
CA GLY A 87 24.25 16.27 -6.76
C GLY A 87 23.66 17.17 -7.85
N LYS A 88 24.20 18.38 -8.05
CA LYS A 88 23.75 19.30 -9.11
C LYS A 88 23.85 18.73 -10.53
N GLN A 89 24.67 17.71 -10.75
CA GLN A 89 24.78 17.06 -12.07
C GLN A 89 23.57 16.18 -12.39
N TYR A 90 22.86 15.71 -11.36
CA TYR A 90 21.75 14.74 -11.48
C TYR A 90 20.37 15.39 -11.34
N PHE A 91 20.30 16.67 -10.99
CA PHE A 91 19.04 17.38 -10.78
C PHE A 91 19.02 18.72 -11.52
N LYS A 92 17.83 19.16 -11.91
CA LYS A 92 17.58 20.50 -12.47
C LYS A 92 16.78 21.34 -11.49
N GLN A 93 17.20 22.59 -11.31
CA GLN A 93 16.46 23.55 -10.51
C GLN A 93 15.39 24.25 -11.36
N CYS A 94 14.15 24.20 -10.91
CA CYS A 94 13.05 24.94 -11.52
C CYS A 94 13.16 26.42 -11.17
N THR A 95 13.16 27.30 -12.19
CA THR A 95 13.27 28.74 -12.00
C THR A 95 11.99 29.37 -11.44
N ARG A 96 10.84 28.69 -11.55
CA ARG A 96 9.56 29.17 -11.04
C ARG A 96 9.35 28.87 -9.56
N CYS A 97 9.53 27.62 -9.12
CA CYS A 97 9.28 27.22 -7.73
C CYS A 97 10.56 26.96 -6.91
N GLY A 98 11.74 26.93 -7.54
CA GLY A 98 13.01 26.66 -6.86
C GLY A 98 13.29 25.18 -6.55
N HIS A 99 12.35 24.28 -6.80
CA HIS A 99 12.50 22.83 -6.58
C HIS A 99 13.62 22.24 -7.43
N TRP A 100 14.33 21.26 -6.87
CA TRP A 100 15.29 20.43 -7.57
C TRP A 100 14.63 19.11 -7.94
N VAL A 101 14.53 18.83 -9.23
CA VAL A 101 13.84 17.65 -9.76
C VAL A 101 14.74 16.83 -10.68
N CYS A 102 14.46 15.53 -10.80
CA CYS A 102 15.19 14.67 -11.72
C CYS A 102 14.86 15.04 -13.19
N PRO A 103 15.87 15.11 -14.07
CA PRO A 103 15.69 15.52 -15.45
C PRO A 103 14.90 14.51 -16.29
N ASP A 104 14.91 13.22 -15.90
CA ASP A 104 14.35 12.15 -16.71
C ASP A 104 12.83 11.96 -16.56
N VAL A 105 12.26 12.33 -15.39
CA VAL A 105 10.86 11.99 -15.04
C VAL A 105 10.05 13.17 -14.49
N CYS A 106 10.70 14.23 -14.00
CA CYS A 106 9.99 15.31 -13.30
C CYS A 106 10.25 16.69 -13.93
N TRP A 107 10.97 16.72 -15.05
CA TRP A 107 11.37 17.92 -15.74
C TRP A 107 10.73 17.98 -17.12
N ASN A 108 9.91 19.00 -17.35
CA ASN A 108 9.37 19.27 -18.66
C ASN A 108 10.42 20.01 -19.50
N GLY A 109 11.07 19.26 -20.39
CA GLY A 109 12.09 19.80 -21.30
C GLY A 109 11.56 20.86 -22.28
N LYS A 110 10.31 20.76 -22.72
CA LYS A 110 9.69 21.72 -23.65
C LYS A 110 9.42 23.06 -22.98
N ALA A 111 8.92 23.03 -21.74
CA ALA A 111 8.61 24.22 -20.95
C ALA A 111 9.83 24.80 -20.21
N GLY A 112 10.89 24.02 -20.04
CA GLY A 112 12.07 24.41 -19.25
C GLY A 112 11.76 24.59 -17.76
N LEU A 113 10.77 23.87 -17.23
CA LEU A 113 10.28 23.95 -15.86
C LEU A 113 10.03 22.54 -15.30
N CYS A 114 9.88 22.41 -13.98
CA CYS A 114 9.39 21.15 -13.41
C CYS A 114 7.93 20.90 -13.77
N GLU A 115 7.53 19.62 -13.80
CA GLU A 115 6.17 19.23 -14.15
C GLU A 115 5.10 19.67 -13.14
N ASP A 116 5.46 19.95 -11.89
CA ASP A 116 4.52 20.56 -10.94
C ASP A 116 4.12 21.98 -11.37
N CYS A 117 5.03 22.69 -12.03
CA CYS A 117 4.80 24.04 -12.52
C CYS A 117 4.22 24.03 -13.95
N ALA A 118 4.76 23.18 -14.81
CA ALA A 118 4.35 23.05 -16.20
C ALA A 118 4.37 21.56 -16.59
N PRO A 119 3.28 20.82 -16.38
CA PRO A 119 3.22 19.40 -16.73
C PRO A 119 3.33 19.22 -18.25
N ASP A 120 3.75 18.02 -18.71
CA ASP A 120 3.62 17.71 -20.14
C ASP A 120 2.14 17.55 -20.47
N GLU A 121 1.70 18.27 -21.50
CA GLU A 121 0.28 18.38 -21.86
C GLU A 121 -0.33 17.04 -22.24
N HIS A 122 0.44 16.14 -22.87
CA HIS A 122 -0.08 14.84 -23.29
C HIS A 122 -0.25 13.90 -22.10
N GLU A 123 0.72 13.89 -21.18
CA GLU A 123 0.65 13.10 -19.96
C GLU A 123 -0.51 13.58 -19.06
N GLU A 124 -0.64 14.89 -18.89
CA GLU A 124 -1.73 15.48 -18.09
C GLU A 124 -3.09 15.19 -18.72
N LEU A 125 -3.23 15.36 -20.04
CA LEU A 125 -4.49 15.04 -20.73
C LEU A 125 -4.87 13.56 -20.56
N ALA A 126 -3.91 12.65 -20.70
CA ALA A 126 -4.15 11.23 -20.50
C ALA A 126 -4.56 10.90 -19.05
N ALA A 127 -3.92 11.54 -18.07
CA ALA A 127 -4.27 11.39 -16.66
C ALA A 127 -5.70 11.87 -16.37
N GLN A 128 -6.08 13.05 -16.88
CA GLN A 128 -7.42 13.62 -16.72
C GLN A 128 -8.50 12.76 -17.39
N GLN A 129 -8.23 12.25 -18.60
CA GLN A 129 -9.15 11.32 -19.28
C GLN A 129 -9.33 10.02 -18.49
N ALA A 130 -8.26 9.48 -17.92
CA ALA A 130 -8.32 8.28 -17.09
C ALA A 130 -9.10 8.53 -15.79
N GLN A 131 -8.91 9.68 -15.15
CA GLN A 131 -9.69 10.07 -13.96
C GLN A 131 -11.18 10.18 -14.28
N ALA A 132 -11.55 10.93 -15.32
CA ALA A 132 -12.94 11.05 -15.75
C ALA A 132 -13.56 9.68 -16.09
N SER A 133 -12.80 8.80 -16.74
CA SER A 133 -13.23 7.43 -17.04
C SER A 133 -13.50 6.63 -15.76
N ARG A 134 -12.64 6.73 -14.74
CA ARG A 134 -12.83 6.07 -13.44
C ARG A 134 -14.09 6.55 -12.74
N GLU A 135 -14.33 7.86 -12.72
CA GLU A 135 -15.53 8.46 -12.12
C GLU A 135 -16.82 8.01 -12.83
N GLN A 136 -16.78 7.94 -14.16
CA GLN A 136 -17.90 7.42 -14.95
C GLN A 136 -18.14 5.93 -14.68
N ILE A 137 -17.08 5.12 -14.60
CA ILE A 137 -17.19 3.70 -14.22
C ILE A 137 -17.86 3.56 -12.87
N TYR A 138 -17.40 4.31 -11.86
CA TYR A 138 -18.00 4.28 -10.53
C TYR A 138 -19.49 4.62 -10.56
N THR A 139 -19.85 5.72 -11.23
CA THR A 139 -21.24 6.17 -11.33
C THR A 139 -22.14 5.15 -12.01
N LYS A 140 -21.72 4.61 -13.16
CA LYS A 140 -22.48 3.61 -13.92
C LYS A 140 -22.61 2.29 -13.16
N THR A 141 -21.54 1.85 -12.52
CA THR A 141 -21.56 0.66 -11.65
C THR A 141 -22.61 0.82 -10.56
N ARG A 142 -22.65 1.97 -9.88
CA ARG A 142 -23.61 2.22 -8.79
C ARG A 142 -25.07 2.32 -9.26
N GLN A 143 -25.31 2.76 -10.49
CA GLN A 143 -26.65 2.84 -11.08
C GLN A 143 -27.18 1.46 -11.50
N GLN A 144 -26.29 0.48 -11.70
CA GLN A 144 -26.70 -0.87 -12.09
C GLN A 144 -27.41 -1.56 -10.93
N ASP A 145 -28.64 -2.01 -11.18
CA ASP A 145 -29.35 -2.87 -10.24
C ASP A 145 -28.79 -4.30 -10.30
N TYR A 146 -27.86 -4.59 -9.40
CA TYR A 146 -27.26 -5.93 -9.24
C TYR A 146 -28.21 -6.95 -8.61
N THR A 147 -29.38 -6.51 -8.17
CA THR A 147 -30.27 -7.32 -7.36
C THR A 147 -31.50 -7.81 -8.11
N LYS A 148 -31.63 -7.44 -9.38
CA LYS A 148 -32.73 -7.84 -10.24
C LYS A 148 -32.96 -9.36 -10.30
N GLU A 149 -31.90 -10.14 -10.15
CA GLU A 149 -31.95 -11.62 -10.16
C GLU A 149 -31.88 -12.23 -8.74
N LEU A 150 -31.79 -11.40 -7.69
CA LEU A 150 -31.80 -11.86 -6.31
C LEU A 150 -33.24 -12.02 -5.83
N ASP A 151 -33.59 -13.24 -5.43
CA ASP A 151 -34.88 -13.51 -4.81
C ASP A 151 -34.87 -13.10 -3.34
N PHE A 152 -35.32 -11.88 -3.05
CA PHE A 152 -35.41 -11.33 -1.69
C PHE A 152 -36.55 -11.91 -0.84
N LEU A 153 -37.52 -12.58 -1.47
CA LEU A 153 -38.71 -13.08 -0.80
C LEU A 153 -38.55 -14.54 -0.38
N ASN A 154 -37.76 -15.33 -1.11
CA ASN A 154 -37.19 -16.55 -0.58
C ASN A 154 -36.13 -16.20 0.47
N ARG A 155 -36.54 -16.13 1.74
CA ARG A 155 -35.64 -16.27 2.90
C ARG A 155 -35.05 -17.68 3.00
N GLY A 156 -34.66 -18.27 1.86
CA GLY A 156 -33.81 -19.43 1.81
C GLY A 156 -32.42 -19.01 2.24
N GLY A 157 -32.26 -18.73 3.54
CA GLY A 157 -30.94 -18.68 4.16
C GLY A 157 -30.19 -19.95 3.78
N ILE A 158 -28.86 -19.85 3.66
CA ILE A 158 -27.99 -20.96 3.28
C ILE A 158 -28.45 -22.23 4.02
N ALA A 159 -29.15 -23.12 3.31
CA ALA A 159 -29.73 -24.28 3.93
C ALA A 159 -28.56 -25.20 4.28
N GLN A 160 -28.33 -25.43 5.56
CA GLN A 160 -27.31 -26.38 6.02
C GLN A 160 -27.98 -27.68 6.41
N CYS A 161 -27.34 -28.80 6.11
CA CYS A 161 -27.83 -30.09 6.56
C CYS A 161 -27.84 -30.14 8.10
N PRO A 162 -28.96 -30.47 8.75
CA PRO A 162 -29.03 -30.52 10.21
C PRO A 162 -28.16 -31.61 10.85
N LYS A 163 -27.66 -32.57 10.06
CA LYS A 163 -26.85 -33.70 10.55
C LYS A 163 -25.35 -33.54 10.30
N CYS A 164 -24.95 -33.04 9.14
CA CYS A 164 -23.54 -32.92 8.77
C CYS A 164 -23.09 -31.48 8.48
N SER A 165 -23.98 -30.50 8.61
CA SER A 165 -23.72 -29.07 8.34
C SER A 165 -23.29 -28.73 6.91
N ALA A 166 -23.34 -29.69 5.99
CA ALA A 166 -23.04 -29.46 4.58
C ALA A 166 -24.00 -28.43 3.98
N LYS A 167 -23.47 -27.53 3.14
CA LYS A 167 -24.24 -26.51 2.42
C LYS A 167 -25.13 -27.18 1.37
N LEU A 168 -26.43 -26.91 1.44
CA LEU A 168 -27.45 -27.39 0.51
C LEU A 168 -27.79 -26.30 -0.49
N ASN A 169 -27.94 -26.70 -1.76
CA ASN A 169 -28.42 -25.77 -2.78
C ASN A 169 -29.92 -25.48 -2.58
N PRO A 170 -30.42 -24.30 -3.01
CA PRO A 170 -31.84 -23.97 -2.95
C PRO A 170 -32.70 -25.08 -3.58
N GLY A 171 -33.72 -25.56 -2.87
CA GLY A 171 -34.64 -26.59 -3.35
C GLY A 171 -34.17 -28.05 -3.24
N GLN A 172 -32.97 -28.34 -2.70
CA GLN A 172 -32.53 -29.72 -2.49
C GLN A 172 -33.32 -30.42 -1.38
N LYS A 173 -34.05 -31.48 -1.74
CA LYS A 173 -34.86 -32.31 -0.83
C LYS A 173 -34.04 -33.21 0.10
N PHE A 174 -32.81 -33.55 -0.28
CA PHE A 174 -31.89 -34.42 0.48
C PHE A 174 -30.46 -33.88 0.45
N CYS A 175 -29.71 -34.10 1.52
CA CYS A 175 -28.29 -33.79 1.58
C CYS A 175 -27.46 -34.78 0.74
N PRO A 176 -26.63 -34.31 -0.20
CA PRO A 176 -25.82 -35.18 -1.05
C PRO A 176 -24.71 -35.91 -0.30
N GLU A 177 -24.25 -35.37 0.84
CA GLU A 177 -23.14 -35.93 1.62
C GLU A 177 -23.58 -37.04 2.59
N CYS A 178 -24.74 -36.86 3.24
CA CYS A 178 -25.17 -37.76 4.32
C CYS A 178 -26.59 -38.33 4.14
N GLY A 179 -27.23 -38.05 3.00
CA GLY A 179 -28.56 -38.56 2.64
C GLY A 179 -29.72 -38.04 3.49
N THR A 180 -29.47 -37.14 4.45
CA THR A 180 -30.50 -36.65 5.39
C THR A 180 -31.46 -35.71 4.69
N SER A 181 -32.77 -35.90 4.90
CA SER A 181 -33.82 -35.09 4.29
C SER A 181 -33.77 -33.65 4.77
N ASN A 182 -33.88 -32.70 3.84
CA ASN A 182 -33.96 -31.28 4.13
C ASN A 182 -35.43 -30.86 4.25
N THR A 183 -35.92 -30.73 5.48
CA THR A 183 -37.31 -30.35 5.79
C THR A 183 -37.65 -28.92 5.37
N ALA A 184 -36.66 -28.05 5.12
CA ALA A 184 -36.87 -26.69 4.63
C ALA A 184 -37.19 -26.62 3.12
N ALA A 185 -36.83 -27.64 2.34
CA ALA A 185 -37.11 -27.74 0.90
C ALA A 185 -38.37 -28.57 0.59
N GLN A 186 -38.97 -29.20 1.60
CA GLN A 186 -40.26 -29.88 1.44
C GLN A 186 -41.36 -28.84 1.59
N GLY A 187 -41.83 -28.30 0.46
CA GLY A 187 -43.15 -27.69 0.43
C GLY A 187 -44.13 -28.66 1.08
N LYS A 188 -44.96 -28.18 2.01
CA LYS A 188 -45.98 -28.99 2.70
C LYS A 188 -47.02 -29.46 1.68
N GLU A 189 -46.70 -30.48 0.89
CA GLU A 189 -47.66 -31.18 0.06
C GLU A 189 -48.56 -32.00 0.99
N LYS A 190 -49.85 -31.67 1.01
CA LYS A 190 -50.86 -32.38 1.80
C LYS A 190 -51.43 -33.47 0.90
N PHE A 191 -51.31 -34.74 1.28
CA PHE A 191 -51.92 -35.82 0.51
C PHE A 191 -53.36 -36.06 0.98
N CYS A 192 -54.24 -36.41 0.04
CA CYS A 192 -55.62 -36.77 0.34
C CYS A 192 -55.66 -38.03 1.22
N VAL A 193 -56.37 -37.98 2.35
CA VAL A 193 -56.47 -39.13 3.29
C VAL A 193 -57.15 -40.37 2.71
N ASP A 194 -57.91 -40.20 1.62
CA ASP A 194 -58.75 -41.23 1.02
C ASP A 194 -58.15 -41.77 -0.29
N CYS A 195 -57.98 -40.91 -1.31
CA CYS A 195 -57.41 -41.32 -2.61
C CYS A 195 -55.89 -41.19 -2.74
N GLY A 196 -55.18 -40.63 -1.75
CA GLY A 196 -53.72 -40.47 -1.76
C GLY A 196 -53.16 -39.40 -2.71
N THR A 197 -54.00 -38.69 -3.46
CA THR A 197 -53.55 -37.66 -4.41
C THR A 197 -52.94 -36.45 -3.70
N SER A 198 -51.85 -35.90 -4.27
CA SER A 198 -51.20 -34.68 -3.77
C SER A 198 -52.12 -33.47 -3.90
N MET A 199 -52.21 -32.67 -2.83
CA MET A 199 -53.02 -31.46 -2.76
C MET A 199 -52.20 -30.30 -2.19
N LYS A 200 -52.63 -29.08 -2.52
CA LYS A 200 -52.03 -27.86 -1.97
C LYS A 200 -52.42 -27.75 -0.48
N ALA A 201 -51.50 -27.26 0.36
CA ALA A 201 -51.65 -27.19 1.82
C ALA A 201 -52.94 -26.49 2.31
N GLU A 202 -53.52 -25.61 1.48
CA GLU A 202 -54.69 -24.78 1.82
C GLU A 202 -56.03 -25.38 1.35
N GLN A 203 -56.03 -26.52 0.63
CA GLN A 203 -57.25 -27.14 0.12
C GLN A 203 -57.97 -27.95 1.20
N ARG A 204 -59.24 -27.59 1.47
CA ARG A 204 -60.13 -28.26 2.45
C ARG A 204 -60.86 -29.49 1.89
N PHE A 205 -60.87 -29.63 0.56
CA PHE A 205 -61.51 -30.73 -0.17
C PHE A 205 -60.58 -31.20 -1.27
N CYS A 206 -60.54 -32.51 -1.51
CA CYS A 206 -59.77 -33.08 -2.61
C CYS A 206 -60.43 -32.76 -3.95
N ALA A 207 -59.65 -32.23 -4.90
CA ALA A 207 -60.15 -31.88 -6.23
C ALA A 207 -60.50 -33.11 -7.08
N GLU A 208 -59.92 -34.28 -6.79
CA GLU A 208 -60.15 -35.51 -7.55
C GLU A 208 -61.31 -36.35 -6.97
N CYS A 209 -61.32 -36.58 -5.65
CA CYS A 209 -62.32 -37.46 -5.02
C CYS A 209 -63.39 -36.72 -4.21
N GLY A 210 -63.30 -35.41 -4.04
CA GLY A 210 -64.27 -34.60 -3.29
C GLY A 210 -64.21 -34.77 -1.76
N THR A 211 -63.43 -35.72 -1.25
CA THR A 211 -63.34 -36.02 0.19
C THR A 211 -62.75 -34.82 0.96
N LYS A 212 -63.37 -34.48 2.09
CA LYS A 212 -62.93 -33.40 2.99
C LYS A 212 -61.62 -33.79 3.71
N GLN A 213 -60.71 -32.82 3.84
CA GLN A 213 -59.30 -33.02 4.22
C GLN A 213 -58.91 -32.30 5.50
#